data_AF-A0ABD6LE09-F1
#
_entry.id   AF-A0ABD6LE09-F1
#
_cell.length_a   1.000
_cell.length_b   1.000
_cell.length_c   1.000
_cell.angle_alpha   90.00
_cell.angle_beta   90.00
_cell.angle_gamma   90.00
#
_symmetry.space_group_name_H-M   'P 1'
#
loop_
_entity.id
_entity.type
_entity.pdbx_description
1 polymer ?
#
loop_
_entity_poly.entity_id
_entity_poly.type
_entity_poly.pdbx_seq_one_letter_code
_entity_poly.pdbx_strand_id
1 'polypeptide(L)'
;MPRFILSLRYLKMKKPSQVKNYVKYVATRPNAEKFEVNQSQREATEHQKRWIEKELKANKELRESCEQEYEDYLQNPTRENAMELINKIAEEGLAREDSMENYVGYLAKRPRAERGKQGHALWNGSDKEIDLNQVAKEAAEHNGNIWTFVLSLKREDAVRLGYDNGNMWRELVRGKAPEIAKAMGIPVEHFVWYGAFHNEGHHPHIHLMCYSKKPKEGYLGSKNLMKLKSSFANEIFHDELYYIYEQKDEVRDELKNYFNRKLKQAMTMEYTDHPKVEALLWELSQKLKTAKHKKVYGRLEKENKILVDEIVKEISKDKKISQAYESWLGLKDDILSTYQNQERARRTLAEEPEFRNIKNMVLKSALILLEMNEVIAAEPEERNHEIVNPQESWQERTKKYHQMQAQKQFLLLMKHISHMIEEDYDRKKQQIHVDKKLMRKIMEKKEAHGQKM
;
A
#
# COMPACT_ATOMS: atom_id res chain seq x y z
N MET A 1 3.05 14.01 -11.05
CA MET A 1 3.02 12.58 -10.75
C MET A 1 2.36 11.83 -11.89
N PRO A 2 2.85 10.63 -12.23
CA PRO A 2 2.21 9.77 -13.22
C PRO A 2 0.77 9.46 -12.81
N ARG A 3 -0.17 9.46 -13.76
CA ARG A 3 -1.58 9.18 -13.47
C ARG A 3 -2.18 8.24 -14.52
N PHE A 4 -2.82 7.19 -14.03
CA PHE A 4 -3.62 6.25 -14.81
C PHE A 4 -5.10 6.41 -14.45
N ILE A 5 -5.95 6.55 -15.47
CA ILE A 5 -7.41 6.47 -15.26
C ILE A 5 -7.94 5.17 -15.83
N LEU A 6 -8.65 4.45 -14.96
CA LEU A 6 -9.56 3.37 -15.33
C LEU A 6 -10.98 3.73 -14.93
N SER A 7 -11.81 4.07 -15.92
CA SER A 7 -13.25 4.29 -15.75
C SER A 7 -14.02 3.00 -16.05
N LEU A 8 -14.95 2.61 -15.17
CA LEU A 8 -15.72 1.38 -15.27
C LEU A 8 -17.19 1.67 -15.56
N ARG A 9 -17.80 0.92 -16.47
CA ARG A 9 -19.26 0.91 -16.66
C ARG A 9 -19.81 -0.52 -16.81
N TYR A 10 -21.05 -0.71 -16.36
CA TYR A 10 -21.84 -1.92 -16.63
C TYR A 10 -23.18 -1.50 -17.27
N LEU A 11 -23.66 -2.26 -18.24
CA LEU A 11 -24.88 -1.92 -19.01
C LEU A 11 -26.02 -2.85 -18.65
N LYS A 12 -27.24 -2.31 -18.51
CA LYS A 12 -28.45 -3.07 -18.15
C LYS A 12 -29.65 -2.67 -19.03
N MET A 13 -29.96 -3.53 -20.00
CA MET A 13 -30.86 -3.30 -21.13
C MET A 13 -32.27 -2.74 -20.84
N LYS A 14 -32.64 -1.60 -21.45
CA LYS A 14 -34.01 -1.16 -21.81
C LYS A 14 -34.12 -0.30 -23.10
N LYS A 15 -35.08 -0.73 -23.95
CA LYS A 15 -35.83 -0.12 -25.09
C LYS A 15 -35.06 0.45 -26.34
N PRO A 16 -35.17 -0.22 -27.51
CA PRO A 16 -34.42 0.08 -28.77
C PRO A 16 -34.78 1.33 -29.61
N SER A 17 -35.83 2.10 -29.31
CA SER A 17 -36.40 3.04 -30.31
C SER A 17 -35.72 4.41 -30.40
N GLN A 18 -34.89 4.81 -29.43
CA GLN A 18 -34.16 6.10 -29.44
C GLN A 18 -32.76 6.00 -30.11
N VAL A 19 -32.26 4.77 -30.21
CA VAL A 19 -30.92 4.33 -30.62
C VAL A 19 -30.62 4.48 -32.11
N LYS A 20 -31.62 4.28 -32.98
CA LYS A 20 -31.43 4.28 -34.45
C LYS A 20 -31.17 5.68 -35.05
N ASN A 21 -31.66 6.72 -34.39
CA ASN A 21 -31.54 8.11 -34.87
C ASN A 21 -30.20 8.74 -34.49
N TYR A 22 -29.60 8.32 -33.38
CA TYR A 22 -28.34 8.89 -32.87
C TYR A 22 -27.09 8.30 -33.55
N VAL A 23 -27.05 6.99 -33.83
CA VAL A 23 -25.93 6.39 -34.58
C VAL A 23 -25.88 6.85 -36.04
N LYS A 24 -27.03 7.13 -36.66
CA LYS A 24 -27.05 7.82 -37.97
C LYS A 24 -26.43 9.21 -37.88
N TYR A 25 -26.75 9.98 -36.83
CA TYR A 25 -26.22 11.33 -36.63
C TYR A 25 -24.70 11.38 -36.41
N VAL A 26 -24.13 10.40 -35.70
CA VAL A 26 -22.68 10.32 -35.45
C VAL A 26 -21.91 9.75 -36.65
N ALA A 27 -22.50 8.81 -37.41
CA ALA A 27 -21.85 8.15 -38.53
C ALA A 27 -21.87 8.96 -39.86
N THR A 28 -22.79 9.92 -40.04
CA THR A 28 -22.97 10.62 -41.34
C THR A 28 -22.77 12.13 -41.27
N ARG A 29 -21.88 12.67 -40.43
CA ARG A 29 -21.63 14.12 -40.43
C ARG A 29 -21.12 14.59 -41.81
N PRO A 30 -21.79 15.58 -42.45
CA PRO A 30 -21.34 16.16 -43.72
C PRO A 30 -19.98 16.89 -43.66
N ASN A 31 -19.45 17.14 -42.45
CA ASN A 31 -18.18 17.83 -42.21
C ASN A 31 -17.18 16.95 -41.43
N ALA A 32 -16.96 15.71 -41.84
CA ALA A 32 -15.78 14.96 -41.40
C ALA A 32 -14.53 15.65 -42.01
N GLU A 33 -14.02 16.67 -41.31
CA GLU A 33 -12.90 17.49 -41.75
C GLU A 33 -11.61 16.66 -41.86
N LYS A 34 -10.94 16.82 -43.01
CA LYS A 34 -9.53 16.45 -43.17
C LYS A 34 -8.72 17.44 -42.34
N PHE A 35 -7.82 16.92 -41.50
CA PHE A 35 -6.97 17.70 -40.61
C PHE A 35 -6.16 18.76 -41.38
N GLU A 36 -6.41 20.04 -41.11
CA GLU A 36 -5.40 21.09 -41.23
C GLU A 36 -4.91 21.45 -39.83
N VAL A 37 -3.59 21.41 -39.64
CA VAL A 37 -2.87 21.37 -38.36
C VAL A 37 -2.93 22.67 -37.53
N ASN A 38 -3.64 23.72 -37.98
CA ASN A 38 -3.49 25.08 -37.43
C ASN A 38 -4.73 25.70 -36.73
N GLN A 39 -5.76 24.93 -36.38
CA GLN A 39 -6.94 25.46 -35.65
C GLN A 39 -7.04 25.06 -34.16
N SER A 40 -6.18 24.16 -33.66
CA SER A 40 -6.26 23.58 -32.31
C SER A 40 -6.10 24.58 -31.17
N GLN A 41 -5.39 25.70 -31.39
CA GLN A 41 -5.16 26.73 -30.36
C GLN A 41 -6.24 27.81 -30.26
N ARG A 42 -7.31 27.77 -31.07
CA ARG A 42 -8.39 28.75 -30.97
C ARG A 42 -9.26 28.50 -29.75
N GLU A 43 -9.75 29.55 -29.12
CA GLU A 43 -10.67 29.48 -27.98
C GLU A 43 -11.94 28.69 -28.33
N ALA A 44 -12.46 27.92 -27.36
CA ALA A 44 -13.69 27.15 -27.48
C ALA A 44 -14.84 28.05 -27.94
N THR A 45 -15.67 27.52 -28.85
CA THR A 45 -16.81 28.29 -29.36
C THR A 45 -17.88 28.46 -28.29
N GLU A 46 -18.63 29.56 -28.32
CA GLU A 46 -19.77 29.80 -27.41
C GLU A 46 -20.84 28.71 -27.46
N HIS A 47 -20.92 27.96 -28.55
CA HIS A 47 -21.79 26.79 -28.66
C HIS A 47 -21.25 25.60 -27.85
N GLN A 48 -19.94 25.31 -27.95
CA GLN A 48 -19.29 24.26 -27.16
C GLN A 48 -19.40 24.56 -25.67
N LYS A 49 -19.09 25.80 -25.24
CA LYS A 49 -19.16 26.22 -23.83
C LYS A 49 -20.57 26.01 -23.25
N ARG A 50 -21.60 26.51 -23.94
CA ARG A 50 -23.01 26.36 -23.52
C ARG A 50 -23.46 24.90 -23.47
N TRP A 51 -23.00 24.07 -24.41
CA TRP A 51 -23.34 22.65 -24.41
C TRP A 51 -22.72 21.93 -23.21
N ILE A 52 -21.42 22.14 -22.95
CA ILE A 52 -20.69 21.55 -21.83
C ILE A 52 -21.37 21.90 -20.49
N GLU A 53 -21.66 23.18 -20.27
CA GLU A 53 -22.32 23.63 -19.04
C GLU A 53 -23.69 22.98 -18.85
N LYS A 54 -24.48 22.87 -19.92
CA LYS A 54 -25.81 22.27 -19.87
C LYS A 54 -25.74 20.79 -19.46
N GLU A 55 -24.87 20.00 -20.09
CA GLU A 55 -24.78 18.56 -19.84
C GLU A 55 -24.21 18.24 -18.45
N LEU A 56 -23.14 18.94 -18.04
CA LEU A 56 -22.56 18.74 -16.69
C LEU A 56 -23.51 19.19 -15.57
N LYS A 57 -24.36 20.19 -15.81
CA LYS A 57 -25.40 20.61 -14.87
C LYS A 57 -26.53 19.59 -14.77
N ALA A 58 -26.88 18.95 -15.88
CA ALA A 58 -27.93 17.93 -15.94
C ALA A 58 -27.51 16.61 -15.28
N ASN A 59 -26.21 16.31 -15.21
CA ASN A 59 -25.72 14.99 -14.79
C ASN A 59 -24.41 15.09 -13.98
N LYS A 60 -24.53 15.20 -12.66
CA LYS A 60 -23.36 15.34 -11.76
C LYS A 60 -22.38 14.16 -11.86
N GLU A 61 -22.87 12.94 -12.13
CA GLU A 61 -22.04 11.75 -12.29
C GLU A 61 -21.14 11.80 -13.55
N LEU A 62 -21.51 12.57 -14.58
CA LEU A 62 -20.66 12.74 -15.78
C LEU A 62 -19.39 13.55 -15.49
N ARG A 63 -19.43 14.41 -14.47
CA ARG A 63 -18.27 15.23 -14.09
C ARG A 63 -17.14 14.38 -13.51
N GLU A 64 -17.47 13.37 -12.71
CA GLU A 64 -16.47 12.46 -12.13
C GLU A 64 -15.85 11.55 -13.20
N SER A 65 -16.61 11.13 -14.20
CA SER A 65 -16.13 10.22 -15.24
C SER A 65 -15.36 10.89 -16.39
N CYS A 66 -15.57 12.20 -16.58
CA CYS A 66 -14.84 13.05 -17.55
C CYS A 66 -13.85 14.02 -16.86
N GLU A 67 -13.40 13.71 -15.63
CA GLU A 67 -12.68 14.66 -14.77
C GLU A 67 -11.40 15.20 -15.44
N GLN A 68 -10.63 14.36 -16.13
CA GLN A 68 -9.41 14.78 -16.82
C GLN A 68 -9.69 15.75 -17.98
N GLU A 69 -10.58 15.37 -18.88
CA GLU A 69 -10.94 16.20 -20.03
C GLU A 69 -11.61 17.50 -19.55
N TYR A 70 -12.28 17.46 -18.41
CA TYR A 70 -12.86 18.63 -17.76
C TYR A 70 -11.80 19.54 -17.13
N GLU A 71 -10.82 18.99 -16.40
CA GLU A 71 -9.69 19.73 -15.86
C GLU A 71 -8.88 20.41 -16.99
N ASP A 72 -8.61 19.70 -18.07
CA ASP A 72 -7.86 20.24 -19.22
C ASP A 72 -8.63 21.35 -19.93
N TYR A 73 -9.96 21.19 -20.07
CA TYR A 73 -10.82 22.25 -20.60
C TYR A 73 -10.85 23.48 -19.67
N LEU A 74 -10.86 23.29 -18.35
CA LEU A 74 -10.81 24.42 -17.40
C LEU A 74 -9.47 25.14 -17.43
N GLN A 75 -8.36 24.40 -17.52
CA GLN A 75 -7.02 24.98 -17.58
C GLN A 75 -6.79 25.71 -18.91
N ASN A 76 -7.21 25.11 -20.02
CA ASN A 76 -7.04 25.63 -21.37
C ASN A 76 -8.33 25.41 -22.19
N PRO A 77 -9.28 26.37 -22.21
CA PRO A 77 -10.57 26.22 -22.88
C PRO A 77 -10.44 26.41 -24.40
N THR A 78 -9.62 25.61 -25.05
CA THR A 78 -9.45 25.58 -26.50
C THR A 78 -10.59 24.81 -27.17
N ARG A 79 -10.76 24.99 -28.48
CA ARG A 79 -11.72 24.18 -29.28
C ARG A 79 -11.42 22.69 -29.19
N GLU A 80 -10.15 22.33 -29.11
CA GLU A 80 -9.70 20.95 -28.98
C GLU A 80 -10.11 20.37 -27.63
N ASN A 81 -9.76 21.00 -26.51
CA ASN A 81 -10.12 20.51 -25.17
C ASN A 81 -11.63 20.47 -24.97
N ALA A 82 -12.35 21.48 -25.50
CA ALA A 82 -13.81 21.47 -25.48
C ALA A 82 -14.38 20.31 -26.31
N MET A 83 -13.78 19.98 -27.46
CA MET A 83 -14.21 18.86 -28.29
C MET A 83 -13.89 17.51 -27.65
N GLU A 84 -12.72 17.35 -27.02
CA GLU A 84 -12.35 16.14 -26.27
C GLU A 84 -13.33 15.90 -25.13
N LEU A 85 -13.64 16.93 -24.33
CA LEU A 85 -14.65 16.84 -23.27
C LEU A 85 -16.05 16.52 -23.82
N ILE A 86 -16.49 17.17 -24.91
CA ILE A 86 -17.80 16.88 -25.52
C ILE A 86 -17.87 15.43 -26.02
N ASN A 87 -16.80 14.96 -26.66
CA ASN A 87 -16.73 13.57 -27.11
C ASN A 87 -16.75 12.60 -25.94
N LYS A 88 -16.09 12.93 -24.83
CA LYS A 88 -16.11 12.14 -23.60
C LYS A 88 -17.50 12.07 -22.99
N ILE A 89 -18.18 13.22 -22.86
CA ILE A 89 -19.57 13.29 -22.37
C ILE A 89 -20.51 12.49 -23.27
N ALA A 90 -20.35 12.59 -24.59
CA ALA A 90 -21.13 11.81 -25.55
C ALA A 90 -20.87 10.30 -25.43
N GLU A 91 -19.62 9.90 -25.19
CA GLU A 91 -19.22 8.51 -24.96
C GLU A 91 -19.81 7.95 -23.65
N GLU A 92 -19.83 8.76 -22.60
CA GLU A 92 -20.54 8.48 -21.35
C GLU A 92 -22.04 8.29 -21.58
N GLY A 93 -22.66 9.12 -22.42
CA GLY A 93 -24.06 9.00 -22.82
C GLY A 93 -24.36 7.73 -23.63
N LEU A 94 -23.52 7.40 -24.61
CA LEU A 94 -23.70 6.23 -25.50
C LEU A 94 -23.67 4.91 -24.75
N ALA A 95 -22.78 4.76 -23.77
CA ALA A 95 -22.81 3.57 -22.93
C ALA A 95 -24.15 3.47 -22.19
N ARG A 96 -24.72 4.58 -21.72
CA ARG A 96 -25.96 4.58 -20.92
C ARG A 96 -27.23 4.26 -21.74
N GLU A 97 -27.19 4.24 -23.08
CA GLU A 97 -28.37 4.12 -23.96
C GLU A 97 -28.69 2.70 -24.51
N ASP A 98 -28.23 1.64 -23.85
CA ASP A 98 -28.76 0.27 -24.01
C ASP A 98 -28.75 -0.35 -25.43
N SER A 99 -27.85 0.08 -26.33
CA SER A 99 -27.59 -0.62 -27.59
C SER A 99 -26.12 -0.96 -27.77
N MET A 100 -25.79 -2.21 -27.46
CA MET A 100 -24.44 -2.76 -27.65
C MET A 100 -24.00 -2.78 -29.11
N GLU A 101 -24.93 -3.00 -30.05
CA GLU A 101 -24.63 -2.94 -31.49
C GLU A 101 -24.09 -1.56 -31.88
N ASN A 102 -24.75 -0.51 -31.41
CA ASN A 102 -24.34 0.87 -31.63
C ASN A 102 -23.02 1.20 -30.93
N TYR A 103 -22.83 0.72 -29.70
CA TYR A 103 -21.60 0.93 -28.96
C TYR A 103 -20.39 0.28 -29.65
N VAL A 104 -20.50 -0.99 -30.06
CA VAL A 104 -19.45 -1.71 -30.80
C VAL A 104 -19.15 -1.03 -32.13
N GLY A 105 -20.18 -0.62 -32.88
CA GLY A 105 -20.03 0.13 -34.12
C GLY A 105 -19.33 1.48 -33.92
N TYR A 106 -19.65 2.19 -32.84
CA TYR A 106 -19.01 3.45 -32.47
C TYR A 106 -17.53 3.27 -32.12
N LEU A 107 -17.19 2.32 -31.23
CA LEU A 107 -15.80 1.99 -30.87
C LEU A 107 -14.93 1.74 -32.11
N ALA A 108 -15.46 0.93 -33.03
CA ALA A 108 -14.74 0.45 -34.20
C ALA A 108 -14.48 1.53 -35.27
N LYS A 109 -15.37 2.55 -35.36
CA LYS A 109 -15.40 3.50 -36.49
C LYS A 109 -15.12 4.95 -36.09
N ARG A 110 -14.90 5.23 -34.80
CA ARG A 110 -14.69 6.58 -34.26
C ARG A 110 -13.61 7.36 -35.03
N PRO A 111 -13.76 8.70 -35.18
CA PRO A 111 -12.65 9.56 -35.58
C PRO A 111 -11.44 9.37 -34.66
N ARG A 112 -10.21 9.42 -35.20
CA ARG A 112 -8.94 9.18 -34.48
C ARG A 112 -8.75 7.77 -33.89
N ALA A 113 -9.66 6.82 -34.17
CA ALA A 113 -9.40 5.41 -33.90
C ALA A 113 -8.31 4.91 -34.86
N GLU A 114 -7.31 4.19 -34.35
CA GLU A 114 -6.27 3.62 -35.18
C GLU A 114 -6.83 2.41 -35.94
N ARG A 115 -6.99 2.55 -37.27
CA ARG A 115 -7.58 1.51 -38.11
C ARG A 115 -6.50 0.65 -38.71
N GLY A 116 -6.60 -0.66 -38.49
CA GLY A 116 -5.77 -1.65 -39.16
C GLY A 116 -6.22 -1.91 -40.60
N LYS A 117 -5.59 -2.90 -41.24
CA LYS A 117 -5.90 -3.34 -42.61
C LYS A 117 -7.36 -3.76 -42.83
N GLN A 118 -8.07 -4.13 -41.76
CA GLN A 118 -9.46 -4.59 -41.76
C GLN A 118 -10.49 -3.44 -41.83
N GLY A 119 -10.05 -2.17 -41.81
CA GLY A 119 -10.93 -1.01 -41.98
C GLY A 119 -11.67 -0.55 -40.72
N HIS A 120 -11.39 -1.16 -39.56
CA HIS A 120 -11.88 -0.75 -38.24
C HIS A 120 -10.80 -0.86 -37.16
N ALA A 121 -11.08 -0.33 -35.97
CA ALA A 121 -10.13 -0.24 -34.86
C ALA A 121 -10.24 -1.36 -33.80
N LEU A 122 -11.19 -2.30 -33.94
CA LEU A 122 -11.29 -3.42 -32.99
C LEU A 122 -10.09 -4.37 -33.10
N TRP A 123 -9.61 -4.81 -31.94
CA TRP A 123 -8.61 -5.85 -31.77
C TRP A 123 -8.95 -6.74 -30.58
N ASN A 124 -8.39 -7.95 -30.55
CA ASN A 124 -8.47 -8.87 -29.41
C ASN A 124 -7.15 -9.63 -29.26
N GLY A 125 -7.13 -10.67 -28.42
CA GLY A 125 -5.93 -11.48 -28.18
C GLY A 125 -5.44 -12.28 -29.38
N SER A 126 -6.27 -12.53 -30.40
CA SER A 126 -5.93 -13.31 -31.59
C SER A 126 -5.50 -12.43 -32.76
N ASP A 127 -4.60 -12.91 -33.61
CA ASP A 127 -4.19 -12.24 -34.86
C ASP A 127 -5.12 -12.53 -36.04
N LYS A 128 -6.24 -13.21 -35.80
CA LYS A 128 -7.29 -13.44 -36.80
C LYS A 128 -8.03 -12.14 -37.11
N GLU A 129 -8.56 -12.05 -38.32
CA GLU A 129 -9.45 -10.95 -38.68
C GLU A 129 -10.74 -10.98 -37.86
N ILE A 130 -11.23 -9.79 -37.50
CA ILE A 130 -12.44 -9.62 -36.72
C ILE A 130 -13.55 -9.18 -37.67
N ASP A 131 -14.66 -9.92 -37.70
CA ASP A 131 -15.86 -9.46 -38.37
C ASP A 131 -16.63 -8.52 -37.43
N LEU A 132 -16.55 -7.22 -37.68
CA LEU A 132 -17.23 -6.20 -36.89
C LEU A 132 -18.75 -6.43 -36.78
N ASN A 133 -19.41 -6.85 -37.86
CA ASN A 133 -20.86 -7.06 -37.84
C ASN A 133 -21.22 -8.26 -36.97
N GLN A 134 -20.41 -9.32 -37.05
CA GLN A 134 -20.57 -10.49 -36.19
C GLN A 134 -20.38 -10.10 -34.72
N VAL A 135 -19.31 -9.38 -34.37
CA VAL A 135 -19.06 -8.95 -32.98
C VAL A 135 -20.19 -8.06 -32.46
N ALA A 136 -20.66 -7.11 -33.27
CA ALA A 136 -21.76 -6.22 -32.90
C ALA A 136 -23.06 -7.00 -32.63
N LYS A 137 -23.36 -7.99 -33.48
CA LYS A 137 -24.52 -8.89 -33.30
C LYS A 137 -24.39 -9.75 -32.04
N GLU A 138 -23.24 -10.39 -31.84
CA GLU A 138 -23.00 -11.24 -30.66
C GLU A 138 -23.09 -10.44 -29.35
N ALA A 139 -22.57 -9.21 -29.33
CA ALA A 139 -22.67 -8.32 -28.17
C ALA A 139 -24.12 -7.87 -27.91
N ALA A 140 -24.91 -7.62 -28.97
CA ALA A 140 -26.31 -7.24 -28.86
C ALA A 140 -27.22 -8.38 -28.38
N GLU A 141 -26.92 -9.61 -28.79
CA GLU A 141 -27.67 -10.82 -28.41
C GLU A 141 -27.19 -11.41 -27.07
N HIS A 142 -26.15 -10.84 -26.45
CA HIS A 142 -25.60 -11.35 -25.20
C HIS A 142 -26.54 -11.11 -24.01
N ASN A 143 -26.94 -12.18 -23.34
CA ASN A 143 -27.88 -12.16 -22.21
C ASN A 143 -27.21 -12.03 -20.83
N GLY A 144 -25.89 -11.85 -20.77
CA GLY A 144 -25.11 -11.66 -19.54
C GLY A 144 -24.56 -10.24 -19.39
N ASN A 145 -23.67 -10.05 -18.42
CA ASN A 145 -23.03 -8.76 -18.19
C ASN A 145 -21.93 -8.50 -19.23
N ILE A 146 -22.03 -7.37 -19.93
CA ILE A 146 -20.91 -6.79 -20.68
C ILE A 146 -20.33 -5.63 -19.88
N TRP A 147 -19.04 -5.71 -19.59
CA TRP A 147 -18.28 -4.68 -18.91
C TRP A 147 -17.51 -3.87 -19.92
N THR A 148 -17.54 -2.55 -19.76
CA THR A 148 -16.75 -1.64 -20.57
C THR A 148 -15.82 -0.84 -19.66
N PHE A 149 -14.57 -0.74 -20.09
CA PHE A 149 -13.51 -0.02 -19.40
C PHE A 149 -12.93 1.02 -20.33
N VAL A 150 -12.55 2.17 -19.78
CA VAL A 150 -11.69 3.13 -20.48
C VAL A 150 -10.40 3.24 -19.71
N LEU A 151 -9.28 2.96 -20.39
CA LEU A 151 -7.93 3.13 -19.86
C LEU A 151 -7.32 4.33 -20.56
N SER A 152 -6.99 5.37 -19.80
CA SER A 152 -6.46 6.63 -20.32
C SER A 152 -5.12 6.98 -19.69
N LEU A 153 -4.22 7.51 -20.51
CA LEU A 153 -2.95 8.11 -20.09
C LEU A 153 -2.87 9.53 -20.60
N LYS A 154 -2.17 10.38 -19.85
CA LYS A 154 -1.73 11.68 -20.36
C LYS A 154 -0.82 11.47 -21.56
N ARG A 155 -0.91 12.35 -22.56
CA ARG A 155 -0.10 12.31 -23.78
C ARG A 155 1.39 12.17 -23.48
N GLU A 156 1.90 12.93 -22.50
CA GLU A 156 3.32 12.91 -22.15
C GLU A 156 3.75 11.54 -21.63
N ASP A 157 2.92 10.92 -20.78
CA ASP A 157 3.16 9.58 -20.25
C ASP A 157 3.01 8.52 -21.35
N ALA A 158 2.00 8.63 -22.21
CA ALA A 158 1.78 7.71 -23.32
C ALA A 158 2.98 7.67 -24.28
N VAL A 159 3.52 8.84 -24.66
CA VAL A 159 4.72 8.91 -25.52
C VAL A 159 5.95 8.36 -24.81
N ARG A 160 6.19 8.82 -23.58
CA ARG A 160 7.38 8.42 -22.80
C ARG A 160 7.45 6.91 -22.53
N LEU A 161 6.30 6.28 -22.34
CA LEU A 161 6.16 4.85 -22.03
C LEU A 161 5.87 3.98 -23.27
N GLY A 162 5.72 4.58 -24.46
CA GLY A 162 5.46 3.84 -25.71
C GLY A 162 4.00 3.37 -25.90
N TYR A 163 3.06 3.91 -25.13
CA TYR A 163 1.61 3.70 -25.24
C TYR A 163 0.91 4.70 -26.17
N ASP A 164 1.65 5.32 -27.09
CA ASP A 164 1.11 6.26 -28.10
C ASP A 164 0.57 5.57 -29.36
N ASN A 165 0.50 4.23 -29.36
CA ASN A 165 0.07 3.39 -30.47
C ASN A 165 -0.76 2.18 -29.98
N GLY A 166 -1.68 1.70 -30.83
CA GLY A 166 -2.59 0.62 -30.45
C GLY A 166 -1.95 -0.75 -30.19
N ASN A 167 -0.78 -1.02 -30.79
CA ASN A 167 -0.09 -2.31 -30.61
C ASN A 167 0.39 -2.49 -29.16
N MET A 168 1.00 -1.47 -28.57
CA MET A 168 1.47 -1.56 -27.18
C MET A 168 0.30 -1.79 -26.21
N TRP A 169 -0.82 -1.08 -26.42
CA TRP A 169 -2.04 -1.30 -25.64
C TRP A 169 -2.61 -2.72 -25.82
N ARG A 170 -2.59 -3.25 -27.03
CA ARG A 170 -3.05 -4.62 -27.32
C ARG A 170 -2.22 -5.66 -26.59
N GLU A 171 -0.89 -5.54 -26.60
CA GLU A 171 0.00 -6.47 -25.88
C GLU A 171 -0.19 -6.37 -24.36
N LEU A 172 -0.34 -5.16 -23.82
CA LEU A 172 -0.67 -4.95 -22.40
C LEU A 172 -1.95 -5.69 -22.01
N VAL A 173 -3.05 -5.47 -22.75
CA VAL A 173 -4.33 -6.13 -22.46
C VAL A 173 -4.24 -7.63 -22.66
N ARG A 174 -3.55 -8.10 -23.71
CA ARG A 174 -3.32 -9.53 -23.96
C ARG A 174 -2.59 -10.19 -22.79
N GLY A 175 -1.55 -9.57 -22.25
CA GLY A 175 -0.81 -10.06 -21.07
C GLY A 175 -1.66 -10.06 -19.80
N LYS A 176 -2.51 -9.04 -19.61
CA LYS A 176 -3.40 -8.92 -18.44
C LYS A 176 -4.70 -9.71 -18.56
N ALA A 177 -5.05 -10.25 -19.73
CA ALA A 177 -6.33 -10.92 -19.97
C ALA A 177 -6.67 -12.04 -18.95
N PRO A 178 -5.73 -12.92 -18.53
CA PRO A 178 -6.01 -13.92 -17.50
C PRO A 178 -6.34 -13.30 -16.14
N GLU A 179 -5.71 -12.18 -15.80
CA GLU A 179 -5.96 -11.46 -14.55
C GLU A 179 -7.33 -10.77 -14.57
N ILE A 180 -7.69 -10.15 -15.70
CA ILE A 180 -9.02 -9.55 -15.92
C ILE A 180 -10.10 -10.63 -15.77
N ALA A 181 -9.94 -11.75 -16.47
CA ALA A 181 -10.88 -12.88 -16.39
C ALA A 181 -11.05 -13.37 -14.94
N LYS A 182 -9.93 -13.59 -14.22
CA LYS A 182 -9.93 -14.01 -12.81
C LYS A 182 -10.62 -12.99 -11.90
N ALA A 183 -10.37 -11.70 -12.10
CA ALA A 183 -10.99 -10.64 -11.30
C ALA A 183 -12.51 -10.56 -11.50
N MET A 184 -12.99 -10.91 -12.70
CA MET A 184 -14.40 -10.99 -13.07
C MET A 184 -15.05 -12.35 -12.73
N GLY A 185 -14.28 -13.31 -12.22
CA GLY A 185 -14.75 -14.68 -11.95
C GLY A 185 -15.13 -15.45 -13.21
N ILE A 186 -14.42 -15.21 -14.32
CA ILE A 186 -14.65 -15.85 -15.62
C ILE A 186 -13.49 -16.85 -15.86
N PRO A 187 -13.77 -18.14 -16.13
CA PRO A 187 -12.76 -19.07 -16.65
C PRO A 187 -12.18 -18.55 -17.97
N VAL A 188 -10.86 -18.67 -18.18
CA VAL A 188 -10.17 -18.05 -19.33
C VAL A 188 -10.75 -18.49 -20.68
N GLU A 189 -11.21 -19.74 -20.77
CA GLU A 189 -11.87 -20.34 -21.93
C GLU A 189 -13.23 -19.68 -22.28
N HIS A 190 -13.89 -19.10 -21.29
CA HIS A 190 -15.15 -18.39 -21.43
C HIS A 190 -14.95 -16.88 -21.63
N PHE A 191 -13.76 -16.35 -21.34
CA PHE A 191 -13.48 -14.93 -21.40
C PHE A 191 -13.41 -14.43 -22.85
N VAL A 192 -14.20 -13.40 -23.14
CA VAL A 192 -14.20 -12.71 -24.43
C VAL A 192 -13.92 -11.25 -24.18
N TRP A 193 -13.00 -10.68 -24.97
CA TRP A 193 -12.67 -9.27 -24.87
C TRP A 193 -12.32 -8.68 -26.23
N TYR A 194 -12.62 -7.39 -26.39
CA TYR A 194 -12.26 -6.59 -27.55
C TYR A 194 -11.80 -5.21 -27.08
N GLY A 195 -10.73 -4.71 -27.67
CA GLY A 195 -10.21 -3.37 -27.44
C GLY A 195 -10.27 -2.50 -28.68
N ALA A 196 -10.27 -1.18 -28.48
CA ALA A 196 -10.06 -0.18 -29.52
C ALA A 196 -9.19 0.95 -28.96
N PHE A 197 -8.18 1.38 -29.73
CA PHE A 197 -7.28 2.47 -29.35
C PHE A 197 -7.65 3.77 -30.07
N HIS A 198 -7.63 4.87 -29.31
CA HIS A 198 -7.90 6.21 -29.77
C HIS A 198 -6.72 7.11 -29.42
N ASN A 199 -6.07 7.62 -30.46
CA ASN A 199 -4.91 8.49 -30.32
C ASN A 199 -5.34 9.95 -30.20
N GLU A 200 -6.06 10.28 -29.12
CA GLU A 200 -6.54 11.65 -28.86
C GLU A 200 -5.43 12.59 -28.40
N GLY A 201 -5.59 13.89 -28.66
CA GLY A 201 -4.53 14.89 -28.51
C GLY A 201 -3.91 14.86 -27.12
N HIS A 202 -4.73 15.02 -26.08
CA HIS A 202 -4.24 15.06 -24.70
C HIS A 202 -4.28 13.72 -23.97
N HIS A 203 -5.23 12.85 -24.33
CA HIS A 203 -5.47 11.60 -23.59
C HIS A 203 -5.61 10.38 -24.50
N PRO A 204 -4.49 9.85 -25.05
CA PRO A 204 -4.51 8.55 -25.70
C PRO A 204 -5.12 7.50 -24.77
N HIS A 205 -6.12 6.78 -25.26
CA HIS A 205 -6.87 5.85 -24.44
C HIS A 205 -7.34 4.64 -25.24
N ILE A 206 -7.69 3.58 -24.51
CA ILE A 206 -8.42 2.45 -25.06
C ILE A 206 -9.81 2.32 -24.45
N HIS A 207 -10.75 1.87 -25.26
CA HIS A 207 -11.94 1.21 -24.75
C HIS A 207 -11.71 -0.28 -24.76
N LEU A 208 -12.08 -0.94 -23.67
CA LEU A 208 -12.01 -2.38 -23.52
C LEU A 208 -13.41 -2.89 -23.17
N MET A 209 -13.93 -3.79 -24.00
CA MET A 209 -15.18 -4.51 -23.76
C MET A 209 -14.85 -5.94 -23.33
N CYS A 210 -15.41 -6.41 -22.22
CA CYS A 210 -15.20 -7.75 -21.70
C CYS A 210 -16.51 -8.41 -21.26
N TYR A 211 -16.66 -9.71 -21.55
CA TYR A 211 -17.81 -10.50 -21.13
C TYR A 211 -17.45 -11.99 -21.06
N SER A 212 -18.34 -12.79 -20.49
CA SER A 212 -18.24 -14.26 -20.53
C SER A 212 -19.14 -14.82 -21.63
N LYS A 213 -18.73 -15.91 -22.27
CA LYS A 213 -19.63 -16.74 -23.10
C LYS A 213 -20.82 -17.30 -22.30
N LYS A 214 -20.72 -17.39 -20.97
CA LYS A 214 -21.76 -17.88 -20.07
C LYS A 214 -22.44 -16.71 -19.33
N PRO A 215 -23.75 -16.49 -19.50
CA PRO A 215 -24.43 -15.31 -18.94
C PRO A 215 -24.42 -15.17 -17.40
N LYS A 216 -24.17 -16.25 -16.67
CA LYS A 216 -24.13 -16.28 -15.20
C LYS A 216 -22.74 -15.96 -14.61
N GLU A 217 -21.75 -15.72 -15.45
CA GLU A 217 -20.39 -15.34 -15.05
C GLU A 217 -20.16 -13.84 -15.29
N GLY A 218 -18.98 -13.33 -14.90
CA GLY A 218 -18.59 -11.95 -15.19
C GLY A 218 -19.18 -10.95 -14.22
N TYR A 219 -18.91 -11.16 -12.93
CA TYR A 219 -19.21 -10.19 -11.88
C TYR A 219 -17.92 -9.53 -11.40
N LEU A 220 -17.85 -8.19 -11.47
CA LEU A 220 -16.69 -7.43 -11.01
C LEU A 220 -17.05 -6.63 -9.75
N GLY A 221 -16.58 -7.11 -8.60
CA GLY A 221 -16.73 -6.39 -7.33
C GLY A 221 -15.72 -5.25 -7.19
N SER A 222 -16.04 -4.23 -6.39
CA SER A 222 -15.19 -3.04 -6.15
C SER A 222 -13.77 -3.38 -5.71
N LYS A 223 -13.60 -4.39 -4.84
CA LYS A 223 -12.29 -4.87 -4.40
C LYS A 223 -11.46 -5.47 -5.54
N ASN A 224 -12.09 -6.20 -6.45
CA ASN A 224 -11.39 -6.80 -7.60
C ASN A 224 -11.09 -5.74 -8.67
N LEU A 225 -12.00 -4.77 -8.86
CA LEU A 225 -11.73 -3.60 -9.70
C LEU A 225 -10.50 -2.83 -9.20
N MET A 226 -10.40 -2.57 -7.88
CA MET A 226 -9.25 -1.85 -7.32
C MET A 226 -7.94 -2.62 -7.54
N LYS A 227 -7.97 -3.96 -7.46
CA LYS A 227 -6.82 -4.80 -7.80
C LYS A 227 -6.42 -4.68 -9.27
N LEU A 228 -7.40 -4.69 -10.18
CA LEU A 228 -7.12 -4.48 -11.61
C LEU A 228 -6.51 -3.11 -11.87
N LYS A 229 -7.08 -2.04 -11.27
CA LYS A 229 -6.50 -0.68 -11.34
C LYS A 229 -5.02 -0.67 -10.93
N SER A 230 -4.75 -1.25 -9.76
CA SER A 230 -3.38 -1.38 -9.25
C SER A 230 -2.50 -2.22 -10.18
N SER A 231 -2.98 -3.32 -10.74
CA SER A 231 -2.20 -4.17 -11.64
C SER A 231 -1.84 -3.48 -12.96
N PHE A 232 -2.77 -2.75 -13.56
CA PHE A 232 -2.50 -1.95 -14.76
C PHE A 232 -1.49 -0.84 -14.47
N ALA A 233 -1.65 -0.11 -13.36
CA ALA A 233 -0.70 0.94 -12.98
C ALA A 233 0.70 0.38 -12.72
N ASN A 234 0.82 -0.75 -12.02
CA ASN A 234 2.10 -1.42 -11.78
C ASN A 234 2.80 -1.95 -13.05
N GLU A 235 2.04 -2.22 -14.11
CA GLU A 235 2.60 -2.61 -15.40
C GLU A 235 3.06 -1.40 -16.20
N ILE A 236 2.20 -0.37 -16.28
CA ILE A 236 2.44 0.83 -17.10
C ILE A 236 3.56 1.69 -16.51
N PHE A 237 3.56 1.88 -15.19
CA PHE A 237 4.50 2.72 -14.45
C PHE A 237 5.45 1.85 -13.62
N HIS A 238 5.91 0.73 -14.19
CA HIS A 238 6.69 -0.29 -13.48
C HIS A 238 7.91 0.31 -12.77
N ASP A 239 8.74 1.05 -13.51
CA ASP A 239 10.00 1.59 -12.99
C ASP A 239 9.76 2.66 -11.93
N GLU A 240 8.79 3.57 -12.14
CA GLU A 240 8.48 4.62 -11.16
C GLU A 240 7.89 4.03 -9.88
N LEU A 241 6.96 3.09 -9.99
CA LEU A 241 6.36 2.46 -8.83
C LEU A 241 7.37 1.58 -8.11
N TYR A 242 8.24 0.87 -8.82
CA TYR A 242 9.32 0.08 -8.24
C TYR A 242 10.20 0.94 -7.32
N TYR A 243 10.64 2.11 -7.80
CA TYR A 243 11.45 3.03 -7.00
C TYR A 243 10.72 3.59 -5.77
N ILE A 244 9.41 3.85 -5.88
CA ILE A 244 8.60 4.29 -4.73
C ILE A 244 8.41 3.14 -3.73
N TYR A 245 8.22 1.91 -4.18
CA TYR A 245 8.13 0.73 -3.32
C TYR A 245 9.43 0.48 -2.55
N GLU A 246 10.58 0.62 -3.21
CA GLU A 246 11.90 0.49 -2.58
C GLU A 246 12.06 1.52 -1.46
N GLN A 247 11.89 2.82 -1.75
CA GLN A 247 11.93 3.87 -0.73
C GLN A 247 10.93 3.64 0.40
N LYS A 248 9.71 3.17 0.08
CA LYS A 248 8.69 2.89 1.09
C LYS A 248 9.16 1.79 2.04
N ASP A 249 9.83 0.76 1.52
CA ASP A 249 10.34 -0.34 2.34
C ASP A 249 11.59 0.07 3.15
N GLU A 250 12.47 0.90 2.60
CA GLU A 250 13.58 1.51 3.33
C GLU A 250 13.08 2.35 4.52
N VAL A 251 12.17 3.30 4.28
CA VAL A 251 11.58 4.14 5.34
C VAL A 251 10.87 3.30 6.39
N ARG A 252 10.20 2.21 5.97
CA ARG A 252 9.56 1.26 6.90
C ARG A 252 10.57 0.58 7.80
N ASP A 253 11.70 0.15 7.26
CA ASP A 253 12.75 -0.52 8.02
C ASP A 253 13.51 0.43 8.92
N GLU A 254 13.78 1.66 8.48
CA GLU A 254 14.30 2.73 9.32
C GLU A 254 13.39 3.01 10.51
N LEU A 255 12.10 3.22 10.27
CA LEU A 255 11.08 3.43 11.30
C LEU A 255 11.10 2.29 12.32
N LYS A 256 11.08 1.03 11.86
CA LYS A 256 11.16 -0.14 12.74
C LYS A 256 12.45 -0.15 13.57
N ASN A 257 13.58 0.23 12.98
CA ASN A 257 14.87 0.28 13.66
C ASN A 257 14.91 1.39 14.73
N TYR A 258 14.41 2.59 14.41
CA TYR A 258 14.25 3.68 15.39
C TYR A 258 13.32 3.27 16.53
N PHE A 259 12.18 2.67 16.21
CA PHE A 259 11.22 2.17 17.18
C PHE A 259 11.88 1.13 18.10
N ASN A 260 12.61 0.16 17.55
CA ASN A 260 13.32 -0.86 18.33
C ASN A 260 14.33 -0.26 19.29
N ARG A 261 15.08 0.76 18.86
CA ARG A 261 16.07 1.45 19.71
C ARG A 261 15.37 2.13 20.89
N LYS A 262 14.29 2.88 20.64
CA LYS A 262 13.50 3.52 21.71
C LYS A 262 12.88 2.50 22.67
N LEU A 263 12.38 1.40 22.13
CA LEU A 263 11.84 0.30 22.91
C LEU A 263 12.90 -0.35 23.80
N LYS A 264 14.12 -0.58 23.28
CA LYS A 264 15.25 -1.12 24.06
C LYS A 264 15.71 -0.15 25.16
N GLN A 265 15.78 1.15 24.87
CA GLN A 265 16.10 2.17 25.88
C GLN A 265 15.10 2.17 27.03
N ALA A 266 13.80 2.07 26.73
CA ALA A 266 12.77 1.93 27.75
C ALA A 266 12.84 0.59 28.52
N MET A 267 13.32 -0.49 27.90
CA MET A 267 13.54 -1.75 28.61
C MET A 267 14.72 -1.68 29.59
N THR A 268 15.80 -0.98 29.24
CA THR A 268 16.99 -0.89 30.11
C THR A 268 16.72 -0.07 31.36
N MET A 269 15.70 0.80 31.37
CA MET A 269 15.36 1.68 32.52
C MET A 269 16.54 2.55 33.00
N GLU A 270 17.57 2.70 32.15
CA GLU A 270 18.79 3.46 32.39
C GLU A 270 18.63 4.94 31.99
N TYR A 271 17.55 5.32 31.31
CA TYR A 271 17.37 6.65 30.72
C TYR A 271 15.95 7.22 30.94
N THR A 272 15.87 8.36 31.62
CA THR A 272 14.66 9.08 32.06
C THR A 272 13.78 9.70 30.96
N ASP A 273 14.01 9.40 29.68
CA ASP A 273 13.33 10.10 28.58
C ASP A 273 11.92 9.56 28.29
N HIS A 274 11.58 8.36 28.78
CA HIS A 274 10.31 7.69 28.46
C HIS A 274 9.63 6.98 29.65
N PRO A 275 9.43 7.64 30.82
CA PRO A 275 8.94 6.98 32.05
C PRO A 275 7.56 6.32 31.88
N LYS A 276 6.70 6.88 31.02
CA LYS A 276 5.39 6.29 30.70
C LYS A 276 5.52 4.97 29.93
N VAL A 277 6.47 4.88 28.99
CA VAL A 277 6.71 3.65 28.21
C VAL A 277 7.24 2.54 29.11
N GLU A 278 8.15 2.87 30.03
CA GLU A 278 8.72 1.92 31.00
C GLU A 278 7.61 1.32 31.88
N ALA A 279 6.76 2.17 32.46
CA ALA A 279 5.65 1.74 33.30
C ALA A 279 4.66 0.82 32.54
N LEU A 280 4.31 1.19 31.31
CA LEU A 280 3.42 0.38 30.46
C LEU A 280 4.05 -0.95 30.06
N LEU A 281 5.34 -0.97 29.74
CA LEU A 281 6.08 -2.20 29.42
C LEU A 281 6.14 -3.15 30.61
N TRP A 282 6.36 -2.60 31.82
CA TRP A 282 6.34 -3.37 33.05
C TRP A 282 4.93 -3.93 33.34
N GLU A 283 3.89 -3.13 33.24
CA GLU A 283 2.51 -3.61 33.43
C GLU A 283 2.19 -4.74 32.46
N LEU A 284 2.56 -4.55 31.19
CA LEU A 284 2.40 -5.58 30.16
C LEU A 284 3.19 -6.85 30.52
N SER A 285 4.42 -6.75 31.01
CA SER A 285 5.22 -7.92 31.40
C SER A 285 4.56 -8.71 32.53
N GLN A 286 4.00 -8.03 33.54
CA GLN A 286 3.30 -8.68 34.65
C GLN A 286 2.01 -9.37 34.19
N LYS A 287 1.20 -8.74 33.33
CA LYS A 287 -0.01 -9.36 32.78
C LYS A 287 0.31 -10.54 31.85
N LEU A 288 1.43 -10.49 31.13
CA LEU A 288 1.88 -11.59 30.29
C LEU A 288 2.35 -12.81 31.09
N LYS A 289 2.61 -12.70 32.41
CA LYS A 289 2.93 -13.83 33.29
C LYS A 289 1.75 -14.79 33.45
N THR A 290 0.55 -14.25 33.60
CA THR A 290 -0.68 -15.03 33.82
C THR A 290 -1.48 -15.29 32.55
N ALA A 291 -1.02 -14.79 31.40
CA ALA A 291 -1.68 -14.95 30.11
C ALA A 291 -1.70 -16.42 29.64
N LYS A 292 -2.89 -16.96 29.37
CA LYS A 292 -3.12 -18.38 29.02
C LYS A 292 -2.89 -18.70 27.54
N HIS A 293 -2.92 -17.70 26.65
CA HIS A 293 -2.88 -17.89 25.19
C HIS A 293 -1.53 -17.54 24.56
N LYS A 294 -1.35 -17.94 23.28
CA LYS A 294 -0.15 -17.64 22.49
C LYS A 294 0.11 -16.13 22.46
N LYS A 295 1.28 -15.72 22.95
CA LYS A 295 1.71 -14.32 23.17
C LYS A 295 2.11 -13.61 21.87
N VAL A 296 1.20 -13.59 20.89
CA VAL A 296 1.33 -12.89 19.60
C VAL A 296 0.16 -11.92 19.47
N TYR A 297 0.40 -10.70 18.99
CA TYR A 297 -0.57 -9.61 19.03
C TYR A 297 -1.96 -10.00 18.50
N GLY A 298 -2.05 -10.79 17.44
CA GLY A 298 -3.34 -11.23 16.88
C GLY A 298 -4.23 -12.02 17.84
N ARG A 299 -3.63 -12.83 18.70
CA ARG A 299 -4.30 -13.77 19.62
C ARG A 299 -4.28 -13.27 21.06
N LEU A 300 -3.76 -12.07 21.28
CA LEU A 300 -3.66 -11.44 22.57
C LEU A 300 -5.05 -11.00 23.08
N GLU A 301 -5.27 -11.12 24.38
CA GLU A 301 -6.45 -10.61 25.08
C GLU A 301 -6.61 -9.10 24.88
N LYS A 302 -7.85 -8.60 24.95
CA LYS A 302 -8.18 -7.22 24.59
C LYS A 302 -7.44 -6.21 25.46
N GLU A 303 -7.35 -6.49 26.76
CA GLU A 303 -6.70 -5.67 27.78
C GLU A 303 -5.20 -5.53 27.47
N ASN A 304 -4.56 -6.62 27.08
CA ASN A 304 -3.15 -6.64 26.71
C ASN A 304 -2.89 -6.00 25.34
N LYS A 305 -3.84 -6.08 24.39
CA LYS A 305 -3.75 -5.34 23.12
C LYS A 305 -3.78 -3.83 23.34
N ILE A 306 -4.62 -3.35 24.25
CA ILE A 306 -4.69 -1.93 24.61
C ILE A 306 -3.34 -1.44 25.13
N LEU A 307 -2.69 -2.19 26.01
CA LEU A 307 -1.35 -1.84 26.51
C LEU A 307 -0.31 -1.80 25.39
N VAL A 308 -0.30 -2.79 24.49
CA VAL A 308 0.62 -2.80 23.34
C VAL A 308 0.37 -1.58 22.45
N ASP A 309 -0.88 -1.28 22.14
CA ASP A 309 -1.24 -0.15 21.28
C ASP A 309 -0.88 1.18 21.94
N GLU A 310 -1.04 1.31 23.26
CA GLU A 310 -0.64 2.51 24.01
C GLU A 310 0.89 2.69 24.05
N ILE A 311 1.66 1.60 24.22
CA ILE A 311 3.14 1.64 24.12
C ILE A 311 3.56 2.11 22.73
N VAL A 312 2.94 1.58 21.67
CA VAL A 312 3.23 2.02 20.30
C VAL A 312 2.89 3.49 20.14
N LYS A 313 1.72 3.95 20.60
CA LYS A 313 1.34 5.38 20.54
C LYS A 313 2.33 6.27 21.26
N GLU A 314 2.81 5.88 22.43
CA GLU A 314 3.73 6.70 23.21
C GLU A 314 5.11 6.80 22.54
N ILE A 315 5.67 5.67 22.05
CA ILE A 315 6.93 5.68 21.29
C ILE A 315 6.78 6.44 19.97
N SER A 316 5.60 6.41 19.35
CA SER A 316 5.31 7.12 18.09
C SER A 316 5.40 8.64 18.21
N LYS A 317 5.35 9.20 19.43
CA LYS A 317 5.51 10.65 19.66
C LYS A 317 6.96 11.13 19.45
N ASP A 318 7.93 10.21 19.41
CA ASP A 318 9.30 10.58 19.07
C ASP A 318 9.34 11.23 17.67
N LYS A 319 10.00 12.37 17.57
CA LYS A 319 10.04 13.18 16.35
C LYS A 319 10.56 12.40 15.14
N LYS A 320 11.60 11.56 15.32
CA LYS A 320 12.18 10.79 14.20
C LYS A 320 11.21 9.70 13.74
N ILE A 321 10.53 9.03 14.67
CA ILE A 321 9.55 7.98 14.36
C ILE A 321 8.32 8.59 13.66
N SER A 322 7.80 9.71 14.18
CA SER A 322 6.68 10.41 13.57
C SER A 322 7.01 10.90 12.15
N GLN A 323 8.19 11.48 11.94
CA GLN A 323 8.62 11.93 10.61
C GLN A 323 8.79 10.76 9.63
N ALA A 324 9.41 9.65 10.05
CA ALA A 324 9.52 8.47 9.21
C ALA A 324 8.15 7.89 8.85
N TYR A 325 7.19 7.91 9.79
CA TYR A 325 5.84 7.44 9.54
C TYR A 325 5.07 8.33 8.55
N GLU A 326 5.17 9.66 8.69
CA GLU A 326 4.56 10.59 7.73
C GLU A 326 5.19 10.45 6.33
N SER A 327 6.52 10.27 6.25
CA SER A 327 7.20 10.00 4.97
C SER A 327 6.71 8.70 4.35
N TRP A 328 6.54 7.65 5.15
CA TRP A 328 6.00 6.37 4.69
C TRP A 328 4.55 6.49 4.19
N LEU A 329 3.72 7.28 4.88
CA LEU A 329 2.36 7.58 4.43
C LEU A 329 2.37 8.34 3.11
N GLY A 330 3.24 9.33 2.94
CA GLY A 330 3.40 10.07 1.68
C GLY A 330 3.71 9.15 0.50
N LEU A 331 4.71 8.28 0.62
CA LEU A 331 5.04 7.30 -0.42
C LEU A 331 3.88 6.36 -0.74
N LYS A 332 3.09 6.01 0.28
CA LYS A 332 1.90 5.17 0.12
C LYS A 332 0.76 5.92 -0.57
N ASP A 333 0.63 7.23 -0.32
CA ASP A 333 -0.31 8.11 -1.00
C ASP A 333 0.11 8.31 -2.47
N ASP A 334 1.40 8.45 -2.75
CA ASP A 334 1.94 8.55 -4.12
C ASP A 334 1.61 7.31 -4.96
N ILE A 335 1.83 6.10 -4.40
CA ILE A 335 1.45 4.83 -5.04
C ILE A 335 -0.05 4.82 -5.36
N LEU A 336 -0.91 5.17 -4.39
CA LEU A 336 -2.35 5.15 -4.58
C LEU A 336 -2.80 6.19 -5.62
N SER A 337 -2.23 7.39 -5.58
CA SER A 337 -2.57 8.49 -6.47
C SER A 337 -2.33 8.17 -7.95
N THR A 338 -1.49 7.15 -8.22
CA THR A 338 -1.24 6.66 -9.57
C THR A 338 -2.51 6.07 -10.20
N TYR A 339 -3.42 5.47 -9.41
CA TYR A 339 -4.60 4.77 -9.94
C TYR A 339 -5.92 5.01 -9.17
N GLN A 340 -5.91 5.89 -8.16
CA GLN A 340 -7.05 6.21 -7.32
C GLN A 340 -7.06 7.71 -6.96
N ASN A 341 -8.19 8.38 -7.20
CA ASN A 341 -8.40 9.81 -6.89
C ASN A 341 -8.99 10.06 -5.49
N GLN A 342 -9.13 9.04 -4.64
CA GLN A 342 -9.69 9.18 -3.30
C GLN A 342 -8.59 9.27 -2.24
N GLU A 343 -8.70 10.29 -1.39
CA GLU A 343 -7.87 10.40 -0.20
C GLU A 343 -8.13 9.23 0.75
N ARG A 344 -7.05 8.68 1.30
CA ARG A 344 -7.15 7.66 2.34
C ARG A 344 -7.40 8.32 3.70
N ALA A 345 -8.27 7.70 4.50
CA ALA A 345 -8.30 7.94 5.94
C ALA A 345 -6.91 7.68 6.58
N ARG A 346 -6.26 8.75 7.04
CA ARG A 346 -4.96 8.67 7.72
C ARG A 346 -5.12 7.99 9.07
N ARG A 347 -4.39 6.89 9.27
CA ARG A 347 -4.37 6.11 10.52
C ARG A 347 -3.13 6.45 11.31
N THR A 348 -3.18 6.31 12.62
CA THR A 348 -1.96 6.39 13.45
C THR A 348 -1.06 5.17 13.23
N LEU A 349 0.24 5.26 13.57
CA LEU A 349 1.17 4.12 13.47
C LEU A 349 0.66 2.89 14.24
N ALA A 350 -0.03 3.10 15.36
CA ALA A 350 -0.64 2.02 16.14
C ALA A 350 -1.82 1.35 15.44
N GLU A 351 -2.50 2.02 14.50
CA GLU A 351 -3.68 1.50 13.80
C GLU A 351 -3.35 0.97 12.40
N GLU A 352 -2.15 1.23 11.89
CA GLU A 352 -1.71 0.81 10.57
C GLU A 352 -1.39 -0.70 10.54
N PRO A 353 -2.18 -1.52 9.82
CA PRO A 353 -1.98 -2.98 9.77
C PRO A 353 -0.59 -3.38 9.24
N GLU A 354 0.03 -2.58 8.38
CA GLU A 354 1.37 -2.87 7.85
C GLU A 354 2.49 -2.77 8.92
N PHE A 355 2.21 -2.18 10.09
CA PHE A 355 3.14 -2.11 11.23
C PHE A 355 2.78 -3.07 12.37
N ARG A 356 2.01 -4.13 12.09
CA ARG A 356 1.72 -5.18 13.09
C ARG A 356 2.97 -5.86 13.66
N ASN A 357 4.08 -5.87 12.93
CA ASN A 357 5.37 -6.37 13.41
C ASN A 357 5.91 -5.56 14.61
N ILE A 358 5.77 -4.24 14.61
CA ILE A 358 6.16 -3.36 15.72
C ILE A 358 5.40 -3.75 17.00
N LYS A 359 4.11 -4.06 16.88
CA LYS A 359 3.31 -4.55 18.01
C LYS A 359 3.85 -5.87 18.59
N ASN A 360 4.33 -6.77 17.73
CA ASN A 360 4.98 -7.99 18.18
C ASN A 360 6.37 -7.74 18.79
N MET A 361 7.08 -6.68 18.38
CA MET A 361 8.35 -6.28 19.00
C MET A 361 8.15 -5.79 20.44
N VAL A 362 7.08 -5.02 20.68
CA VAL A 362 6.65 -4.62 22.04
C VAL A 362 6.37 -5.84 22.91
N LEU A 363 5.63 -6.82 22.40
CA LEU A 363 5.37 -8.06 23.11
C LEU A 363 6.64 -8.84 23.43
N LYS A 364 7.55 -8.98 22.46
CA LYS A 364 8.84 -9.65 22.68
C LYS A 364 9.64 -8.94 23.78
N SER A 365 9.63 -7.62 23.78
CA SER A 365 10.32 -6.79 24.76
C SER A 365 9.75 -6.98 26.17
N ALA A 366 8.43 -6.98 26.31
CA ALA A 366 7.78 -7.26 27.59
C ALA A 366 8.03 -8.69 28.11
N LEU A 367 8.22 -9.67 27.23
CA LEU A 367 8.59 -11.03 27.62
C LEU A 367 10.03 -11.13 28.10
N ILE A 368 10.97 -10.47 27.41
CA ILE A 368 12.37 -10.39 27.86
C ILE A 368 12.44 -9.73 29.25
N LEU A 369 11.69 -8.65 29.47
CA LEU A 369 11.59 -8.02 30.79
C LEU A 369 11.05 -8.98 31.86
N LEU A 370 10.05 -9.80 31.53
CA LEU A 370 9.53 -10.82 32.46
C LEU A 370 10.62 -11.84 32.83
N GLU A 371 11.32 -12.39 31.84
CA GLU A 371 12.42 -13.35 32.05
C GLU A 371 13.54 -12.77 32.91
N MET A 372 13.98 -11.53 32.63
CA MET A 372 14.99 -10.83 33.43
C MET A 372 14.56 -10.69 34.89
N ASN A 373 13.27 -10.41 35.15
CA ASN A 373 12.78 -10.33 36.53
C ASN A 373 12.71 -11.67 37.23
N GLU A 374 12.33 -12.74 36.54
CA GLU A 374 12.26 -14.09 37.12
C GLU A 374 13.65 -14.62 37.48
N VAL A 375 14.66 -14.36 36.64
CA VAL A 375 16.06 -14.69 36.93
C VAL A 375 16.55 -13.95 38.17
N ILE A 376 16.27 -12.65 38.29
CA ILE A 376 16.72 -11.88 39.46
C ILE A 376 15.93 -12.26 40.74
N ALA A 377 14.66 -12.63 40.62
CA ALA A 377 13.84 -13.06 41.76
C ALA A 377 14.09 -14.51 42.22
N ALA A 378 14.98 -15.24 41.53
CA ALA A 378 15.43 -16.59 41.88
C ALA A 378 16.74 -16.59 42.69
N GLU A 379 17.37 -15.43 42.91
CA GLU A 379 18.40 -15.26 43.94
C GLU A 379 17.73 -15.08 45.32
N PRO A 380 18.25 -15.69 46.39
CA PRO A 380 17.53 -15.82 47.65
C PRO A 380 17.57 -14.51 48.44
N GLU A 381 16.57 -13.65 48.27
CA GLU A 381 16.19 -12.67 49.29
C GLU A 381 14.67 -12.66 49.50
N GLU A 382 14.30 -12.61 50.77
CA GLU A 382 12.96 -12.86 51.32
C GLU A 382 11.90 -11.93 50.74
N ARG A 383 10.84 -12.51 50.15
CA ARG A 383 9.70 -11.78 49.59
C ARG A 383 8.70 -11.41 50.69
N ASN A 384 8.67 -10.13 51.08
CA ASN A 384 7.49 -9.54 51.71
C ASN A 384 6.46 -9.19 50.63
N HIS A 385 5.32 -9.88 50.66
CA HIS A 385 4.18 -9.62 49.79
C HIS A 385 3.37 -8.43 50.32
N GLU A 386 3.56 -7.24 49.75
CA GLU A 386 2.59 -6.14 49.91
C GLU A 386 1.58 -6.11 48.76
N ILE A 387 0.31 -6.04 49.14
CA ILE A 387 -0.86 -6.04 48.26
C ILE A 387 -0.97 -4.65 47.61
N VAL A 388 -0.97 -4.60 46.27
CA VAL A 388 -1.08 -3.35 45.50
C VAL A 388 -2.47 -2.73 45.66
N ASN A 389 -2.53 -1.51 46.19
CA ASN A 389 -3.76 -0.75 46.39
C ASN A 389 -4.24 -0.13 45.03
N PRO A 390 -5.48 -0.39 44.57
CA PRO A 390 -5.97 0.07 43.27
C PRO A 390 -6.07 1.60 43.08
N GLN A 391 -6.04 2.39 44.14
CA GLN A 391 -6.28 3.85 44.11
C GLN A 391 -5.02 4.73 44.09
N GLU A 392 -3.81 4.17 44.06
CA GLU A 392 -2.57 4.97 44.03
C GLU A 392 -2.40 5.77 42.72
N SER A 393 -1.98 7.04 42.86
CA SER A 393 -1.66 7.94 41.76
C SER A 393 -0.48 7.44 40.91
N TRP A 394 -0.50 7.69 39.60
CA TRP A 394 0.57 7.33 38.67
C TRP A 394 1.95 7.81 39.13
N GLN A 395 2.04 8.99 39.74
CA GLN A 395 3.30 9.54 40.24
C GLN A 395 3.84 8.75 41.45
N GLU A 396 2.97 8.23 42.31
CA GLU A 396 3.35 7.50 43.52
C GLU A 396 3.82 6.08 43.20
N ARG A 397 3.13 5.40 42.27
CA ARG A 397 3.56 4.10 41.74
C ARG A 397 4.93 4.19 41.06
N THR A 398 5.15 5.27 40.30
CA THR A 398 6.42 5.53 39.61
C THR A 398 7.55 5.76 40.62
N LYS A 399 7.31 6.53 41.69
CA LYS A 399 8.30 6.73 42.77
C LYS A 399 8.66 5.43 43.49
N LYS A 400 7.66 4.65 43.94
CA LYS A 400 7.90 3.37 44.63
C LYS A 400 8.66 2.38 43.76
N TYR A 401 8.32 2.32 42.47
CA TYR A 401 8.98 1.44 41.51
C TYR A 401 10.43 1.86 41.23
N HIS A 402 10.70 3.15 40.98
CA HIS A 402 12.08 3.63 40.80
C HIS A 402 12.92 3.45 42.07
N GLN A 403 12.33 3.59 43.26
CA GLN A 403 13.03 3.36 44.52
C GLN A 403 13.42 1.87 44.68
N MET A 404 12.52 0.96 44.35
CA MET A 404 12.77 -0.48 44.36
C MET A 404 13.82 -0.90 43.31
N GLN A 405 13.77 -0.33 42.10
CA GLN A 405 14.75 -0.60 41.06
C GLN A 405 16.12 0.01 41.38
N ALA A 406 16.18 1.20 41.96
CA ALA A 406 17.44 1.81 42.40
C ALA A 406 18.12 0.95 43.48
N GLN A 407 17.35 0.44 44.45
CA GLN A 407 17.84 -0.51 45.45
C GLN A 407 18.35 -1.81 44.81
N LYS A 408 17.63 -2.33 43.81
CA LYS A 408 17.99 -3.56 43.09
C LYS A 408 19.26 -3.40 42.25
N GLN A 409 19.42 -2.29 41.55
CA GLN A 409 20.64 -1.98 40.78
C GLN A 409 21.84 -1.71 41.70
N PHE A 410 21.60 -1.07 42.85
CA PHE A 410 22.63 -0.91 43.87
C PHE A 410 23.13 -2.26 44.41
N LEU A 411 22.23 -3.21 44.69
CA LEU A 411 22.61 -4.56 45.14
C LEU A 411 23.40 -5.33 44.07
N LEU A 412 23.00 -5.23 42.79
CA LEU A 412 23.74 -5.82 41.67
C LEU A 412 25.15 -5.23 41.51
N LEU A 413 25.30 -3.92 41.67
CA LEU A 413 26.59 -3.25 41.65
C LEU A 413 27.47 -3.74 42.81
N MET A 414 26.91 -3.81 44.02
CA MET A 414 27.62 -4.32 45.21
C MET A 414 28.07 -5.78 45.02
N LYS A 415 27.23 -6.61 44.40
CA LYS A 415 27.58 -8.00 44.06
C LYS A 415 28.76 -8.09 43.08
N HIS A 416 28.76 -7.28 42.01
CA HIS A 416 29.88 -7.25 41.06
C HIS A 416 31.18 -6.75 41.70
N ILE A 417 31.10 -5.76 42.59
CA ILE A 417 32.25 -5.28 43.35
C ILE A 417 32.78 -6.39 44.28
N SER A 418 31.89 -7.10 44.98
CA SER A 418 32.26 -8.24 45.82
C SER A 418 32.98 -9.32 45.02
N HIS A 419 32.48 -9.65 43.83
CA HIS A 419 33.09 -10.67 42.96
C HIS A 419 34.47 -10.23 42.45
N MET A 420 34.64 -8.96 42.07
CA MET A 420 35.95 -8.41 41.71
C MET A 420 36.96 -8.48 42.87
N ILE A 421 36.51 -8.24 44.10
CA ILE A 421 37.35 -8.32 45.30
C ILE A 421 37.74 -9.78 45.60
N GLU A 422 36.80 -10.73 45.49
CA GLU A 422 37.08 -12.17 45.62
C GLU A 422 38.07 -12.64 44.56
N GLU A 423 37.87 -12.25 43.29
CA GLU A 423 38.78 -12.61 42.21
C GLU A 423 40.18 -11.98 42.35
N ASP A 424 40.30 -10.76 42.89
CA ASP A 424 41.61 -10.16 43.19
C ASP A 424 42.30 -10.87 44.37
N TYR A 425 41.53 -11.26 45.39
CA TYR A 425 42.03 -12.03 46.52
C TYR A 425 42.51 -13.43 46.09
N ASP A 426 41.74 -14.14 45.27
CA ASP A 426 42.11 -15.45 44.74
C ASP A 426 43.28 -15.37 43.76
N ARG A 427 43.39 -14.32 42.95
CA ARG A 427 44.59 -14.07 42.12
C ARG A 427 45.85 -13.87 42.96
N LYS A 428 45.77 -13.08 44.05
CA LYS A 428 46.88 -12.92 44.99
C LYS A 428 47.23 -14.22 45.71
N LYS A 429 46.23 -15.03 46.06
CA LYS A 429 46.42 -16.36 46.66
C LYS A 429 47.07 -17.36 45.69
N GLN A 430 46.76 -17.31 44.40
CA GLN A 430 47.41 -18.12 43.36
C GLN A 430 48.85 -17.67 43.05
N GLN A 431 49.16 -16.37 43.13
CA GLN A 431 50.54 -15.88 43.08
C GLN A 431 51.40 -16.37 44.25
N ILE A 432 50.78 -16.77 45.38
CA ILE A 432 51.44 -17.37 46.55
C ILE A 432 51.54 -18.91 46.41
N HIS A 433 51.37 -19.48 45.21
CA HIS A 433 51.78 -20.86 44.96
C HIS A 433 53.28 -20.89 44.64
N VAL A 434 54.09 -20.86 45.70
CA VAL A 434 55.55 -21.05 45.63
C VAL A 434 55.84 -22.30 44.79
N ASP A 435 56.56 -22.10 43.69
CA ASP A 435 56.96 -23.14 42.74
C ASP A 435 57.61 -24.29 43.53
N LYS A 436 56.90 -25.43 43.65
CA LYS A 436 57.37 -26.62 44.36
C LYS A 436 58.75 -27.06 43.87
N LYS A 437 59.09 -26.74 42.61
CA LYS A 437 60.39 -27.01 42.00
C LYS A 437 61.49 -26.07 42.52
N LEU A 438 61.16 -24.82 42.81
CA LEU A 438 62.06 -23.85 43.44
C LEU A 438 62.29 -24.18 44.92
N MET A 439 61.26 -24.57 45.65
CA MET A 439 61.39 -25.04 47.05
C MET A 439 62.24 -26.31 47.16
N ARG A 440 62.05 -27.26 46.23
CA ARG A 440 62.88 -28.47 46.16
C ARG A 440 64.34 -28.15 45.85
N LYS A 441 64.62 -27.22 44.93
CA LYS A 441 65.99 -26.73 44.66
C LYS A 441 66.61 -26.01 45.85
N ILE A 442 65.83 -25.24 46.62
CA ILE A 442 66.32 -24.57 47.83
C ILE A 442 66.64 -25.60 48.92
N MET A 443 65.82 -26.64 49.08
CA MET A 443 66.09 -27.76 49.99
C MET A 443 67.35 -28.54 49.60
N GLU A 444 67.46 -28.95 48.33
CA GLU A 444 68.64 -29.65 47.79
C GLU A 444 69.93 -28.81 47.95
N LYS A 445 69.83 -27.47 47.79
CA LYS A 445 70.97 -26.57 47.99
C LYS A 445 71.35 -26.41 49.47
N LYS A 446 70.39 -26.42 50.39
CA LYS A 446 70.64 -26.38 51.84
C LYS A 446 71.27 -27.67 52.35
N GLU A 447 70.84 -28.83 51.85
CA GLU A 447 71.48 -30.13 52.12
C GLU A 447 72.91 -30.17 51.59
N ALA A 448 73.14 -29.69 50.36
CA ALA A 448 74.49 -29.63 49.78
C ALA A 448 75.47 -28.69 50.52
N HIS A 449 74.94 -27.72 51.28
CA HIS A 449 75.75 -26.82 52.11
C HIS A 449 75.86 -27.30 53.57
N GLY A 450 75.45 -28.53 53.88
CA GLY A 450 75.59 -29.14 55.21
C GLY A 450 74.70 -28.52 56.28
N GLN A 451 73.71 -27.71 55.90
CA GLN A 451 72.72 -27.17 56.82
C GLN A 451 71.65 -28.24 57.06
N LYS A 452 71.82 -29.03 58.13
CA LYS A 452 70.71 -29.83 58.68
C LYS A 452 69.67 -28.88 59.26
N MET A 453 68.40 -29.17 58.98
CA MET A 453 67.25 -28.37 59.44
C MET A 453 67.19 -28.24 60.96
#